data_AF-A0A8B8LZJ9-F1
#
_entry.id   AF-A0A8B8LZJ9-F1
#
_cell.length_a   1.000
_cell.length_b   1.000
_cell.length_c   1.000
_cell.angle_alpha   90.00
_cell.angle_beta   90.00
_cell.angle_gamma   90.00
#
_symmetry.space_group_name_H-M   'P 1'
#
loop_
_entity.id
_entity.type
_entity.pdbx_description
1 polymer ?
#
loop_
_entity_poly.entity_id
_entity_poly.type
_entity_poly.pdbx_seq_one_letter_code
_entity_poly.pdbx_strand_id
1 'polypeptide(L)'
;MAIDSIDASSPPFQTGPSGHPRHFYLAVDRIHFKMQTVVELLDLVGRRPCLPIVVCCSTRDDLDSLCSSLSALPFISSNALYSDLAEDERAFILEKFRHVTARWNQINHEDEARKDERSHMIIVTDACLPHLASGELPLNAHLLINYELPAKKETYGRRLATCLTPDGIVINMVVGGEVVTLKSIEESSNIVMQEMPMQILDIL
;
A
#
# COMPACT_ATOMS: atom_id res chain seq x y z
N MET A 1 -23.51 18.71 46.60
CA MET A 1 -23.52 18.97 45.14
C MET A 1 -22.09 18.75 44.66
N ALA A 2 -21.84 17.64 44.00
CA ALA A 2 -20.55 17.27 43.40
C ALA A 2 -20.91 16.61 42.06
N ILE A 3 -20.78 17.38 40.97
CA ILE A 3 -19.79 17.23 39.88
C ILE A 3 -19.97 15.95 39.06
N ASP A 4 -20.37 16.12 37.80
CA ASP A 4 -20.05 15.17 36.74
C ASP A 4 -19.61 15.97 35.51
N SER A 5 -18.30 15.96 35.27
CA SER A 5 -17.66 16.42 34.05
C SER A 5 -17.53 15.20 33.14
N ILE A 6 -18.24 15.20 32.01
CA ILE A 6 -18.02 14.23 30.94
C ILE A 6 -16.91 14.79 30.05
N ASP A 7 -15.73 14.18 30.15
CA ASP A 7 -14.64 14.37 29.21
C ASP A 7 -14.53 13.08 28.38
N ALA A 8 -14.96 13.16 27.11
CA ALA A 8 -14.89 12.06 26.17
C ALA A 8 -13.45 11.95 25.66
N SER A 9 -12.69 11.05 26.27
CA SER A 9 -11.33 10.72 25.88
C SER A 9 -11.36 9.69 24.74
N SER A 10 -10.96 10.11 23.54
CA SER A 10 -10.64 9.22 22.42
C SER A 10 -9.55 8.23 22.85
N PRO A 11 -9.60 6.95 22.43
CA PRO A 11 -8.57 5.99 22.81
C PRO A 11 -7.22 6.37 22.18
N PRO A 12 -6.11 6.24 22.93
CA PRO A 12 -4.79 6.51 22.40
C PRO A 12 -4.43 5.45 21.35
N PHE A 13 -3.82 5.90 20.25
CA PHE A 13 -3.24 5.05 19.22
C PHE A 13 -2.30 4.02 19.88
N GLN A 14 -2.72 2.76 19.90
CA GLN A 14 -1.89 1.66 20.39
C GLN A 14 -0.76 1.44 19.38
N THR A 15 0.42 1.97 19.67
CA THR A 15 1.67 1.55 19.03
C THR A 15 1.89 0.07 19.39
N GLY A 16 1.57 -0.81 18.46
CA GLY A 16 1.93 -2.22 18.55
C GLY A 16 3.45 -2.40 18.63
N PRO A 17 3.93 -3.59 19.05
CA PRO A 17 5.35 -3.86 19.16
C PRO A 17 6.03 -3.63 17.80
N SER A 18 7.13 -2.88 17.82
CA SER A 18 7.92 -2.56 16.63
C SER A 18 8.29 -3.83 15.86
N GLY A 19 7.84 -3.93 14.60
CA GLY A 19 8.18 -5.04 13.70
C GLY A 19 6.99 -5.72 12.99
N HIS A 20 5.75 -5.27 13.22
CA HIS A 20 4.59 -5.74 12.46
C HIS A 20 4.01 -4.63 11.58
N PRO A 21 3.56 -4.97 10.36
CA PRO A 21 2.99 -3.98 9.48
C PRO A 21 1.70 -3.42 10.06
N ARG A 22 1.46 -2.13 9.82
CA ARG A 22 0.21 -1.47 10.24
C ARG A 22 -0.84 -1.68 9.16
N HIS A 23 -1.97 -2.23 9.56
CA HIS A 23 -3.05 -2.58 8.65
C HIS A 23 -4.17 -1.56 8.73
N PHE A 24 -4.53 -0.98 7.59
CA PHE A 24 -5.66 -0.09 7.46
C PHE A 24 -6.63 -0.57 6.38
N TYR A 25 -7.87 -0.11 6.49
CA TYR A 25 -8.83 -0.12 5.41
C TYR A 25 -9.34 1.29 5.13
N LEU A 26 -9.63 1.54 3.86
CA LEU A 26 -10.28 2.75 3.38
C LEU A 26 -11.65 2.35 2.84
N ALA A 27 -12.70 2.75 3.55
CA ALA A 27 -14.07 2.51 3.14
C ALA A 27 -14.42 3.36 1.91
N VAL A 28 -14.91 2.72 0.86
CA VAL A 28 -15.39 3.36 -0.36
C VAL A 28 -16.87 3.04 -0.51
N ASP A 29 -17.72 4.06 -0.67
CA ASP A 29 -19.18 3.86 -0.75
C ASP A 29 -19.54 2.86 -1.86
N ARG A 30 -19.04 3.10 -3.08
CA ARG A 30 -19.34 2.30 -4.27
C ARG A 30 -18.12 2.05 -5.12
N ILE A 31 -18.13 0.93 -5.85
CA ILE A 31 -17.02 0.51 -6.70
C ILE A 31 -16.59 1.56 -7.73
N HIS A 32 -17.53 2.35 -8.27
CA HIS A 32 -17.20 3.40 -9.24
C HIS A 32 -16.42 4.57 -8.65
N PHE A 33 -16.46 4.77 -7.34
CA PHE A 33 -15.64 5.78 -6.66
C PHE A 33 -14.23 5.29 -6.35
N LYS A 34 -13.97 3.97 -6.42
CA LYS A 34 -12.69 3.37 -6.03
C LYS A 34 -11.51 3.97 -6.81
N MET A 35 -11.66 4.14 -8.12
CA MET A 35 -10.63 4.74 -8.96
C MET A 35 -10.33 6.20 -8.54
N GLN A 36 -11.37 7.01 -8.33
CA GLN A 36 -11.17 8.39 -7.90
C GLN A 36 -10.49 8.45 -6.51
N THR A 37 -10.96 7.65 -5.56
CA THR A 37 -10.40 7.60 -4.20
C THR A 37 -8.93 7.17 -4.18
N VAL A 38 -8.54 6.17 -4.99
CA VAL A 38 -7.13 5.74 -5.03
C VAL A 38 -6.22 6.79 -5.65
N VAL A 39 -6.70 7.50 -6.68
CA VAL A 39 -5.95 8.60 -7.31
C VAL A 39 -5.76 9.75 -6.32
N GLU A 40 -6.79 10.13 -5.57
CA GLU A 40 -6.72 11.18 -4.55
C GLU A 40 -5.77 10.78 -3.39
N LEU A 41 -5.86 9.53 -2.93
CA LEU A 41 -4.95 8.99 -1.92
C LEU A 41 -3.50 9.04 -2.41
N LEU A 42 -3.24 8.58 -3.64
CA LEU A 42 -1.90 8.57 -4.24
C LEU A 42 -1.37 9.97 -4.51
N ASP A 43 -2.18 10.93 -4.95
CA ASP A 43 -1.77 12.34 -5.06
C ASP A 43 -1.32 12.91 -3.71
N LEU A 44 -2.00 12.53 -2.63
CA LEU A 44 -1.63 12.94 -1.28
C LEU A 44 -0.32 12.29 -0.81
N VAL A 45 -0.24 10.94 -0.82
CA VAL A 45 0.93 10.22 -0.28
C VAL A 45 2.16 10.36 -1.17
N GLY A 46 1.97 10.54 -2.47
CA GLY A 46 3.06 10.70 -3.45
C GLY A 46 3.88 11.97 -3.25
N ARG A 47 3.34 12.96 -2.52
CA ARG A 47 4.07 14.18 -2.11
C ARG A 47 5.21 13.90 -1.15
N ARG A 48 5.20 12.74 -0.48
CA ARG A 48 6.32 12.31 0.34
C ARG A 48 7.45 11.87 -0.59
N PRO A 49 8.63 12.53 -0.55
CA PRO A 49 9.71 12.21 -1.47
C PRO A 49 10.19 10.78 -1.27
N CYS A 50 10.62 10.12 -2.34
CA CYS A 50 11.19 8.77 -2.31
C CYS A 50 10.31 7.63 -1.79
N LEU A 51 9.02 7.84 -1.49
CA LEU A 51 8.18 6.79 -0.93
C LEU A 51 8.06 5.61 -1.91
N PRO A 52 8.45 4.39 -1.51
CA PRO A 52 8.26 3.20 -2.33
C PRO A 52 6.85 2.64 -2.09
N ILE A 53 6.05 2.63 -3.16
CA ILE A 53 4.64 2.26 -3.15
C ILE A 53 4.41 1.03 -4.06
N VAL A 54 3.60 0.09 -3.61
CA VAL A 54 3.08 -0.99 -4.46
C VAL A 54 1.56 -0.95 -4.46
N VAL A 55 0.94 -0.97 -5.63
CA VAL A 55 -0.50 -1.08 -5.82
C VAL A 55 -0.81 -2.45 -6.42
N CYS A 56 -1.52 -3.29 -5.66
CA CYS A 56 -1.93 -4.61 -6.12
C CYS A 56 -3.38 -4.59 -6.61
N CYS A 57 -3.59 -5.18 -7.79
CA CYS A 57 -4.90 -5.43 -8.40
C CYS A 57 -5.00 -6.90 -8.84
N SER A 58 -6.21 -7.36 -9.15
CA SER A 58 -6.46 -8.76 -9.51
C SER A 58 -6.61 -8.97 -11.01
N THR A 59 -7.04 -7.95 -11.77
CA THR A 59 -7.26 -8.06 -13.22
C THR A 59 -6.30 -7.19 -14.04
N ARG A 60 -6.11 -7.56 -15.31
CA ARG A 60 -5.33 -6.74 -16.27
C ARG A 60 -6.06 -5.43 -16.61
N ASP A 61 -7.38 -5.47 -16.74
CA ASP A 61 -8.19 -4.29 -17.05
C ASP A 61 -8.09 -3.22 -15.94
N ASP A 62 -8.08 -3.65 -14.67
CA ASP A 62 -7.86 -2.76 -13.53
C ASP A 62 -6.44 -2.20 -13.53
N LEU A 63 -5.43 -3.02 -13.84
CA LEU A 63 -4.04 -2.57 -13.97
C LEU A 63 -3.91 -1.48 -15.04
N ASP A 64 -4.48 -1.69 -16.22
CA ASP A 64 -4.41 -0.73 -17.32
C ASP A 64 -5.17 0.56 -16.98
N SER A 65 -6.33 0.45 -16.31
CA SER A 65 -7.11 1.58 -15.82
C SER A 65 -6.37 2.39 -14.75
N LEU A 66 -5.68 1.72 -13.82
CA LEU A 66 -4.81 2.34 -12.82
C LEU A 66 -3.63 3.05 -13.50
N CYS A 67 -2.96 2.40 -14.44
CA CYS A 67 -1.84 2.99 -15.17
C CYS A 67 -2.26 4.28 -15.89
N SER A 68 -3.42 4.25 -16.57
CA SER A 68 -3.96 5.41 -17.27
C SER A 68 -4.37 6.54 -16.33
N SER A 69 -4.96 6.23 -15.18
CA SER A 69 -5.46 7.26 -14.25
C SER A 69 -4.32 7.89 -13.44
N LEU A 70 -3.31 7.09 -13.10
CA LEU A 70 -2.19 7.50 -12.24
C LEU A 70 -1.04 8.16 -13.01
N SER A 71 -1.02 8.07 -14.35
CA SER A 71 0.00 8.75 -15.17
C SER A 71 -0.04 10.27 -15.07
N ALA A 72 -1.16 10.84 -14.60
CA ALA A 72 -1.33 12.27 -14.40
C ALA A 72 -0.67 12.81 -13.12
N LEU A 73 -0.22 11.93 -12.20
CA LEU A 73 0.31 12.35 -10.91
C LEU A 73 1.77 12.86 -11.05
N PRO A 74 2.06 14.15 -10.77
CA PRO A 74 3.37 14.74 -11.05
C PRO A 74 4.47 14.27 -10.09
N PHE A 75 4.09 13.81 -8.90
CA PHE A 75 5.02 13.41 -7.84
C PHE A 75 5.34 11.91 -7.82
N ILE A 76 4.77 11.12 -8.73
CA ILE A 76 4.93 9.67 -8.76
C ILE A 76 5.53 9.24 -10.10
N SER A 77 6.57 8.40 -10.05
CA SER A 77 7.01 7.58 -11.17
C SER A 77 6.38 6.20 -11.04
N SER A 78 5.51 5.82 -11.99
CA SER A 78 4.88 4.50 -11.99
C SER A 78 5.54 3.54 -12.98
N ASN A 79 5.63 2.27 -12.60
CA ASN A 79 5.95 1.14 -13.46
C ASN A 79 4.87 0.06 -13.27
N ALA A 80 4.61 -0.73 -14.30
CA ALA A 80 3.60 -1.79 -14.24
C ALA A 80 4.26 -3.16 -14.42
N LEU A 81 3.80 -4.16 -13.67
CA LEU A 81 4.22 -5.56 -13.79
C LEU A 81 3.02 -6.41 -14.20
N TYR A 82 3.14 -7.05 -15.37
CA TYR A 82 2.10 -7.86 -16.00
C TYR A 82 2.70 -9.02 -16.80
N SER A 83 1.86 -9.99 -17.19
CA SER A 83 2.29 -11.30 -17.71
C SER A 83 3.13 -11.22 -18.99
N ASP A 84 2.83 -10.25 -19.85
CA ASP A 84 3.41 -10.16 -21.19
C ASP A 84 4.68 -9.29 -21.22
N LEU A 85 5.11 -8.80 -20.05
CA LEU A 85 6.33 -8.02 -19.90
C LEU A 85 7.56 -8.91 -20.14
N ALA A 86 8.50 -8.45 -20.96
CA ALA A 86 9.72 -9.19 -21.23
C ALA A 86 10.53 -9.41 -19.93
N GLU A 87 11.21 -10.56 -19.81
CA GLU A 87 11.89 -10.94 -18.57
C GLU A 87 13.01 -9.97 -18.17
N ASP A 88 13.72 -9.42 -19.15
CA ASP A 88 14.76 -8.40 -18.95
C ASP A 88 14.17 -7.06 -18.48
N GLU A 89 13.06 -6.63 -19.08
CA GLU A 89 12.33 -5.44 -18.64
C GLU A 89 11.76 -5.61 -17.22
N ARG A 90 11.18 -6.78 -16.93
CA ARG A 90 10.72 -7.15 -15.59
C ARG A 90 11.86 -7.08 -14.57
N ALA A 91 13.00 -7.72 -14.87
CA ALA A 91 14.16 -7.73 -14.00
C ALA A 91 14.67 -6.30 -13.73
N PHE A 92 14.72 -5.47 -14.78
CA PHE A 92 15.11 -4.06 -14.66
C PHE A 92 14.17 -3.26 -13.75
N ILE A 93 12.85 -3.41 -13.91
CA ILE A 93 11.87 -2.72 -13.04
C ILE A 93 12.03 -3.14 -11.58
N LEU A 94 12.16 -4.45 -11.32
CA LEU A 94 12.34 -4.99 -9.97
C LEU A 94 13.65 -4.49 -9.34
N GLU A 95 14.75 -4.52 -10.07
CA GLU A 95 16.05 -4.04 -9.61
C GLU A 95 16.00 -2.52 -9.33
N LYS A 96 15.45 -1.72 -10.24
CA LYS A 96 15.28 -0.28 -10.04
C LYS A 96 14.47 0.01 -8.78
N PHE A 97 13.35 -0.70 -8.56
CA PHE A 97 12.51 -0.47 -7.39
C PHE A 97 13.23 -0.84 -6.08
N ARG A 98 14.06 -1.88 -6.09
CA ARG A 98 14.87 -2.26 -4.92
C ARG A 98 15.94 -1.23 -4.56
N HIS A 99 16.46 -0.51 -5.55
CA HIS A 99 17.32 0.65 -5.28
C HIS A 99 16.56 1.77 -4.57
N VAL A 100 15.28 2.00 -4.94
CA VAL A 100 14.43 2.99 -4.26
C VAL A 100 14.19 2.58 -2.82
N THR A 101 13.87 1.31 -2.56
CA THR A 101 13.59 0.83 -1.20
C THR A 101 14.84 0.83 -0.32
N ALA A 102 16.01 0.51 -0.89
CA ALA A 102 17.30 0.66 -0.21
C ALA A 102 17.61 2.12 0.15
N ARG A 103 17.33 3.07 -0.75
CA ARG A 103 17.50 4.51 -0.49
C ARG A 103 16.55 4.98 0.61
N TRP A 104 15.28 4.56 0.57
CA TRP A 104 14.29 4.90 1.60
C TRP A 104 14.78 4.57 3.01
N ASN A 105 15.36 3.38 3.20
CA ASN A 105 15.87 2.93 4.50
C ASN A 105 17.13 3.68 4.98
N GLN A 106 17.81 4.40 4.09
CA GLN A 106 19.02 5.16 4.42
C GLN A 106 18.73 6.64 4.67
N ILE A 107 17.54 7.13 4.33
CA ILE A 107 17.14 8.50 4.62
C ILE A 107 16.96 8.62 6.14
N ASN A 108 17.93 9.23 6.81
CA ASN A 108 17.68 9.79 8.13
C ASN A 108 16.59 10.86 7.96
N HIS A 109 15.54 10.80 8.77
CA HIS A 109 14.38 11.70 8.75
C HIS A 109 14.72 13.21 8.95
N GLU A 110 16.00 13.58 8.94
CA GLU A 110 16.53 14.92 9.18
C GLU A 110 17.24 15.55 7.96
N ASP A 111 17.51 14.78 6.89
CA ASP A 111 18.10 15.34 5.67
C ASP A 111 17.01 15.89 4.76
N GLU A 112 17.11 17.18 4.42
CA GLU A 112 16.26 17.83 3.44
C GLU A 112 16.30 17.03 2.12
N ALA A 113 15.25 16.23 1.91
CA ALA A 113 15.05 15.47 0.68
C ALA A 113 15.24 16.42 -0.50
N ARG A 114 16.16 16.06 -1.41
CA ARG A 114 16.38 16.85 -2.63
C ARG A 114 15.04 17.07 -3.30
N LYS A 115 14.75 18.34 -3.61
CA LYS A 115 13.42 18.86 -4.00
C LYS A 115 12.79 18.22 -5.26
N ASP A 116 13.49 17.29 -5.92
CA ASP A 116 13.08 16.63 -7.17
C ASP A 116 12.91 15.10 -7.05
N GLU A 117 13.00 14.51 -5.85
CA GLU A 117 12.88 13.05 -5.73
C GLU A 117 11.42 12.58 -5.65
N ARG A 118 10.90 12.14 -6.80
CA ARG A 118 9.56 11.55 -6.92
C ARG A 118 9.42 10.25 -6.12
N SER A 119 8.22 10.01 -5.62
CA SER A 119 7.79 8.68 -5.16
C SER A 119 7.86 7.67 -6.30
N HIS A 120 8.14 6.41 -5.99
CA HIS A 120 8.16 5.35 -6.99
C HIS A 120 7.09 4.33 -6.69
N MET A 121 6.33 3.97 -7.72
CA MET A 121 5.19 3.09 -7.59
C MET A 121 5.31 1.93 -8.57
N ILE A 122 5.02 0.72 -8.09
CA ILE A 122 4.75 -0.44 -8.95
C ILE A 122 3.26 -0.76 -8.88
N ILE A 123 2.61 -0.87 -10.04
CA ILE A 123 1.25 -1.40 -10.17
C ILE A 123 1.39 -2.85 -10.67
N VAL A 124 0.81 -3.81 -9.97
CA VAL A 124 1.07 -5.23 -10.22
C VAL A 124 -0.17 -6.09 -10.03
N THR A 125 -0.32 -7.10 -10.90
CA THR A 125 -1.27 -8.20 -10.69
C THR A 125 -0.68 -9.32 -9.84
N ASP A 126 -1.51 -10.05 -9.11
CA ASP A 126 -1.07 -11.17 -8.26
C ASP A 126 -0.22 -12.23 -8.99
N ALA A 127 -0.45 -12.44 -10.29
CA ALA A 127 0.30 -13.38 -11.12
C ALA A 127 1.76 -12.96 -11.38
N CYS A 128 2.07 -11.67 -11.23
CA CYS A 128 3.36 -11.09 -11.57
C CYS A 128 4.18 -10.70 -10.34
N LEU A 129 3.66 -10.98 -9.15
CA LEU A 129 4.41 -10.80 -7.90
C LEU A 129 5.67 -11.68 -7.90
N PRO A 130 6.77 -11.21 -7.29
CA PRO A 130 7.99 -12.01 -7.14
C PRO A 130 7.70 -13.39 -6.53
N HIS A 131 8.19 -14.44 -7.18
CA HIS A 131 8.01 -15.81 -6.70
C HIS A 131 9.11 -16.19 -5.70
N LEU A 132 8.88 -15.88 -4.41
CA LEU A 132 9.88 -16.09 -3.35
C LEU A 132 10.38 -17.54 -3.26
N ALA A 133 9.52 -18.53 -3.54
CA ALA A 133 9.90 -19.94 -3.51
C ALA A 133 10.87 -20.35 -4.64
N SER A 134 10.99 -19.53 -5.70
CA SER A 134 11.94 -19.71 -6.81
C SER A 134 13.21 -18.90 -6.60
N GLY A 135 13.39 -18.27 -5.43
CA GLY A 135 14.57 -17.47 -5.10
C GLY A 135 14.48 -16.00 -5.52
N GLU A 136 13.32 -15.54 -5.99
CA GLU A 136 13.11 -14.11 -6.20
C GLU A 136 13.05 -13.36 -4.87
N LEU A 137 13.41 -12.07 -4.91
CA LEU A 137 13.51 -11.24 -3.72
C LEU A 137 12.29 -10.32 -3.60
N PRO A 138 11.86 -10.00 -2.36
CA PRO A 138 10.72 -9.13 -2.15
C PRO A 138 11.01 -7.68 -2.57
N LEU A 139 9.95 -6.93 -2.84
CA LEU A 139 10.00 -5.52 -3.22
C LEU A 139 10.33 -4.62 -2.02
N ASN A 140 9.89 -4.99 -0.81
CA ASN A 140 10.06 -4.23 0.44
C ASN A 140 9.59 -2.78 0.35
N ALA A 141 8.43 -2.55 -0.28
CA ALA A 141 7.78 -1.25 -0.30
C ALA A 141 7.34 -0.84 1.10
N HIS A 142 7.29 0.47 1.36
CA HIS A 142 6.85 1.02 2.63
C HIS A 142 5.32 1.18 2.68
N LEU A 143 4.69 1.38 1.52
CA LEU A 143 3.25 1.44 1.37
C LEU A 143 2.75 0.39 0.37
N LEU A 144 1.86 -0.48 0.81
CA LEU A 144 1.10 -1.40 -0.03
C LEU A 144 -0.36 -0.96 -0.09
N ILE A 145 -0.89 -0.73 -1.29
CA ILE A 145 -2.31 -0.47 -1.51
C ILE A 145 -2.93 -1.67 -2.21
N ASN A 146 -3.87 -2.32 -1.55
CA ASN A 146 -4.74 -3.30 -2.18
C ASN A 146 -5.90 -2.55 -2.82
N TYR A 147 -5.78 -2.26 -4.12
CA TYR A 147 -6.87 -1.64 -4.89
C TYR A 147 -8.10 -2.55 -4.91
N GLU A 148 -7.88 -3.86 -4.98
CA GLU A 148 -8.92 -4.87 -4.73
C GLU A 148 -8.58 -5.67 -3.48
N LEU A 149 -9.58 -5.88 -2.63
CA LEU A 149 -9.44 -6.68 -1.43
C LEU A 149 -9.26 -8.15 -1.85
N PRO A 150 -8.16 -8.84 -1.47
CA PRO A 150 -7.95 -10.22 -1.85
C PRO A 150 -9.07 -11.13 -1.33
N ALA A 151 -9.69 -11.93 -2.19
CA ALA A 151 -10.77 -12.84 -1.79
C ALA A 151 -10.29 -14.00 -0.87
N LYS A 152 -8.98 -14.27 -0.82
CA LYS A 152 -8.38 -15.38 -0.07
C LYS A 152 -7.25 -14.87 0.83
N LYS A 153 -7.18 -15.42 2.05
CA LYS A 153 -6.08 -15.19 3.00
C LYS A 153 -4.70 -15.44 2.39
N GLU A 154 -4.57 -16.51 1.59
CA GLU A 154 -3.29 -16.88 0.96
C GLU A 154 -2.79 -15.80 0.01
N THR A 155 -3.68 -15.20 -0.78
CA THR A 155 -3.35 -14.08 -1.67
C THR A 155 -2.95 -12.85 -0.88
N TYR A 156 -3.71 -12.54 0.19
CA TYR A 156 -3.38 -11.43 1.09
C TYR A 156 -1.99 -11.60 1.73
N GLY A 157 -1.71 -12.77 2.29
CA GLY A 157 -0.41 -13.10 2.88
C GLY A 157 0.73 -13.07 1.86
N ARG A 158 0.49 -13.53 0.62
CA ARG A 158 1.47 -13.42 -0.47
C ARG A 158 1.81 -11.98 -0.78
N ARG A 159 0.81 -11.10 -0.95
CA ARG A 159 1.03 -9.67 -1.20
C ARG A 159 1.87 -9.03 -0.09
N LEU A 160 1.59 -9.33 1.18
CA LEU A 160 2.41 -8.83 2.29
C LEU A 160 3.86 -9.32 2.19
N ALA A 161 4.06 -10.63 2.03
CA ALA A 161 5.40 -11.23 1.99
C ALA A 161 6.24 -10.76 0.79
N THR A 162 5.62 -10.52 -0.37
CA THR A 162 6.32 -10.12 -1.58
C THR A 162 6.50 -8.61 -1.69
N CYS A 163 5.54 -7.83 -1.20
CA CYS A 163 5.49 -6.40 -1.48
C CYS A 163 5.93 -5.53 -0.32
N LEU A 164 5.64 -5.91 0.94
CA LEU A 164 5.68 -4.99 2.07
C LEU A 164 6.89 -5.25 2.98
N THR A 165 7.55 -4.17 3.42
CA THR A 165 8.57 -4.22 4.49
C THR A 165 7.93 -4.58 5.85
N PRO A 166 8.64 -5.22 6.80
CA PRO A 166 8.06 -5.63 8.09
C PRO A 166 7.41 -4.51 8.92
N ASP A 167 7.88 -3.27 8.78
CA ASP A 167 7.41 -2.06 9.46
C ASP A 167 6.47 -1.20 8.59
N GLY A 168 6.09 -1.69 7.41
CA GLY A 168 5.34 -0.95 6.41
C GLY A 168 3.86 -0.77 6.75
N ILE A 169 3.19 -0.01 5.89
CA ILE A 169 1.75 0.25 5.96
C ILE A 169 1.04 -0.46 4.81
N VAL A 170 -0.06 -1.14 5.11
CA VAL A 170 -0.97 -1.66 4.08
C VAL A 170 -2.34 -0.99 4.19
N ILE A 171 -2.86 -0.51 3.07
CA ILE A 171 -4.19 0.10 2.95
C ILE A 171 -5.04 -0.78 2.04
N ASN A 172 -6.15 -1.26 2.57
CA ASN A 172 -7.13 -2.06 1.83
C ASN A 172 -8.30 -1.19 1.40
N MET A 173 -8.55 -1.08 0.10
CA MET A 173 -9.74 -0.38 -0.38
C MET A 173 -10.95 -1.32 -0.34
N VAL A 174 -11.94 -0.98 0.47
CA VAL A 174 -13.07 -1.86 0.79
C VAL A 174 -14.38 -1.18 0.39
N VAL A 175 -15.16 -1.81 -0.47
CA VAL A 175 -16.54 -1.37 -0.74
C VAL A 175 -17.52 -2.01 0.25
N GLY A 176 -18.71 -1.41 0.42
CA GLY A 176 -19.68 -1.86 1.43
C GLY A 176 -20.06 -3.36 1.38
N GLY A 177 -19.98 -3.99 0.21
CA GLY A 177 -20.22 -5.44 0.04
C GLY A 177 -19.07 -6.35 0.49
N GLU A 178 -17.88 -5.82 0.77
CA GLU A 178 -16.66 -6.58 1.05
C GLU A 178 -16.35 -6.70 2.56
N VAL A 179 -17.20 -6.16 3.44
CA VAL A 179 -16.98 -6.16 4.90
C VAL A 179 -16.84 -7.57 5.48
N VAL A 180 -17.58 -8.54 4.94
CA VAL A 180 -17.48 -9.95 5.35
C VAL A 180 -16.12 -10.53 4.98
N THR A 181 -15.64 -10.24 3.77
CA THR A 181 -14.32 -10.65 3.29
C THR A 181 -13.21 -10.03 4.15
N LEU A 182 -13.33 -8.74 4.48
CA LEU A 182 -12.39 -8.02 5.34
C LEU A 182 -12.23 -8.73 6.70
N LYS A 183 -13.35 -8.97 7.37
CA LYS A 183 -13.38 -9.68 8.67
C LYS A 183 -12.82 -11.09 8.58
N SER A 184 -13.11 -11.80 7.50
CA SER A 184 -12.56 -13.14 7.26
C SER A 184 -11.03 -13.11 7.15
N ILE A 185 -10.44 -12.10 6.50
CA ILE A 185 -8.99 -11.93 6.42
C ILE A 185 -8.40 -11.59 7.80
N GLU A 186 -9.05 -10.71 8.57
CA GLU A 186 -8.65 -10.35 9.94
C GLU A 186 -8.59 -11.57 10.85
N GLU A 187 -9.70 -12.31 10.95
CA GLU A 187 -9.82 -13.50 11.79
C GLU A 187 -8.83 -14.57 11.37
N SER A 188 -8.77 -14.86 10.06
CA SER A 188 -7.93 -15.94 9.57
C SER A 188 -6.43 -15.62 9.66
N SER A 189 -6.04 -14.34 9.56
CA SER A 189 -4.64 -13.89 9.66
C SER A 189 -4.23 -13.45 11.06
N ASN A 190 -5.17 -13.40 12.01
CA ASN A 190 -4.97 -12.88 13.37
C ASN A 190 -4.35 -11.46 13.35
N ILE A 191 -4.92 -10.59 12.52
CA ILE A 191 -4.55 -9.17 12.40
C ILE A 191 -5.76 -8.29 12.69
N VAL A 192 -5.50 -7.02 12.98
CA VAL A 192 -6.53 -5.99 13.16
C VAL A 192 -6.32 -4.91 12.12
N MET A 193 -7.34 -4.67 11.28
CA MET A 193 -7.35 -3.59 10.30
C MET A 193 -8.10 -2.38 10.87
N GLN A 194 -7.41 -1.26 11.01
CA GLN A 194 -8.00 -0.02 11.50
C GLN A 194 -8.57 0.80 10.34
N GLU A 195 -9.56 1.65 10.61
CA GLU A 195 -9.98 2.63 9.61
C GLU A 195 -8.82 3.60 9.33
N MET A 196 -8.61 3.96 8.07
CA MET A 196 -7.53 4.87 7.68
C MET A 196 -7.68 6.23 8.38
N PRO A 197 -6.64 6.73 9.08
CA PRO A 197 -6.72 8.04 9.71
C PRO A 197 -6.73 9.16 8.66
N MET A 198 -7.35 10.30 9.01
CA MET A 198 -7.36 11.48 8.12
C MET A 198 -5.96 12.00 7.82
N GLN A 199 -5.03 11.87 8.77
CA GLN A 199 -3.64 12.32 8.66
C GLN A 199 -2.70 11.17 8.29
N ILE A 200 -2.92 10.53 7.13
CA ILE A 200 -2.11 9.41 6.65
C ILE A 200 -0.61 9.76 6.50
N LEU A 201 -0.29 11.02 6.22
CA LEU A 201 1.09 11.48 6.06
C LEU A 201 1.91 11.41 7.35
N ASP A 202 1.27 11.59 8.50
CA ASP A 202 1.93 11.60 9.82
C ASP A 202 2.34 10.20 10.27
N ILE A 203 1.71 9.17 9.69
CA ILE A 203 2.02 7.78 10.01
C ILE A 203 2.96 7.12 8.99
N LEU A 204 3.14 7.70 7.81
CA LEU A 204 4.06 7.20 6.77
C LEU A 204 5.53 7.38 7.12
#